data_AF-A0A4U6XK13-F1
#
_entry.id   AF-A0A4U6XK13-F1
#
_cell.length_a   1.000
_cell.length_b   1.000
_cell.length_c   1.000
_cell.angle_alpha   90.00
_cell.angle_beta   90.00
_cell.angle_gamma   90.00
#
_symmetry.space_group_name_H-M   'P 1'
#
loop_
_entity.id
_entity.type
_entity.pdbx_description
1 polymer ?
#
loop_
_entity_poly.entity_id
_entity_poly.type
_entity_poly.pdbx_seq_one_letter_code
_entity_poly.pdbx_strand_id
1 'polypeptide(L)'
;MHGPSFSDISSIKNAECRLTSSSSFFQKPRPCVEMVSTQDLNKHRKAGCTRVTTDKKYYEVGTAFIKRTLRKHEWPTTTTDWMPSTCLPQRWTTDAAILTYLQRETDIPLPRLQYTFEDDGAFYFSTELVPGVSMSRLAEEQKQVVTKELLKHIAKLKSLRSDTPGVPGQPLLCAPNRVHSRFWKHHSCWRPRPGMEKGNYVFCHNDLGQHNVIVDPQTLKINAIIDWEYGGFWPEWFERPYWEREGPSAPLGGEEDDRDRCRDWLLAHCDEVEMPRLLSLKDKLDGQQQL
;
A
#
# COMPACT_ATOMS: atom_id res chain seq x y z
N MET A 1 39.59 17.19 7.51
CA MET A 1 39.17 18.35 6.70
C MET A 1 37.72 18.10 6.30
N HIS A 2 36.77 18.40 7.19
CA HIS A 2 35.89 19.59 7.11
C HIS A 2 35.16 19.65 5.76
N GLY A 3 33.85 19.34 5.78
CA GLY A 3 32.95 19.56 4.65
C GLY A 3 32.62 21.04 4.44
N PRO A 4 31.54 21.33 3.71
CA PRO A 4 30.69 22.43 4.12
C PRO A 4 29.21 22.06 4.19
N SER A 5 28.53 22.84 5.03
CA SER A 5 27.13 22.77 5.41
C SER A 5 26.40 24.06 5.02
N PHE A 6 25.07 23.95 4.93
CA PHE A 6 24.02 24.95 5.19
C PHE A 6 23.82 26.19 4.28
N SER A 7 22.54 26.34 3.91
CA SER A 7 21.72 27.55 3.76
C SER A 7 22.18 28.68 2.81
N ASP A 8 21.39 28.92 1.75
CA ASP A 8 20.69 30.19 1.52
C ASP A 8 20.05 30.24 0.13
N ILE A 9 18.73 30.08 0.04
CA ILE A 9 17.93 30.66 -1.05
C ILE A 9 16.66 31.24 -0.42
N SER A 10 16.81 32.43 0.15
CA SER A 10 15.72 33.40 0.20
C SER A 10 15.99 34.43 -0.89
N SER A 11 14.92 35.00 -1.45
CA SER A 11 14.90 36.13 -2.39
C SER A 11 14.88 35.77 -3.89
N ILE A 12 13.68 35.48 -4.39
CA ILE A 12 13.27 36.01 -5.70
C ILE A 12 11.99 36.80 -5.50
N LYS A 13 12.10 38.07 -5.89
CA LYS A 13 11.24 39.20 -5.61
C LYS A 13 9.92 39.15 -6.38
N ASN A 14 8.91 39.75 -5.76
CA ASN A 14 7.66 40.22 -6.33
C ASN A 14 7.84 40.76 -7.75
N ALA A 15 7.16 40.14 -8.73
CA ALA A 15 6.93 40.76 -10.03
C ALA A 15 5.63 41.56 -9.94
N GLU A 16 5.78 42.88 -9.96
CA GLU A 16 4.68 43.85 -10.05
C GLU A 16 3.88 43.64 -11.34
N CYS A 17 2.58 43.49 -11.18
CA CYS A 17 1.62 43.41 -12.27
C CYS A 17 1.37 44.82 -12.82
N ARG A 18 1.93 45.15 -14.00
CA ARG A 18 1.56 46.36 -14.74
C ARG A 18 0.20 46.16 -15.42
N LEU A 19 -0.78 46.91 -14.95
CA LEU A 19 -2.09 47.04 -15.56
C LEU A 19 -1.99 47.87 -16.85
N THR A 20 -2.40 47.29 -17.98
CA THR A 20 -2.82 48.05 -19.16
C THR A 20 -4.26 47.66 -19.49
N SER A 21 -5.12 48.67 -19.51
CA SER A 21 -6.58 48.60 -19.70
C SER A 21 -6.99 48.21 -21.12
N SER A 22 -7.96 47.29 -21.27
CA SER A 22 -9.13 47.49 -22.15
C SER A 22 -10.19 46.37 -22.01
N SER A 23 -11.44 46.80 -21.90
CA SER A 23 -12.74 46.15 -22.19
C SER A 23 -13.06 44.70 -21.76
N SER A 24 -13.96 44.63 -20.75
CA SER A 24 -15.18 43.80 -20.65
C SER A 24 -15.10 42.29 -20.95
N PHE A 25 -14.98 41.50 -19.88
CA PHE A 25 -15.89 40.39 -19.52
C PHE A 25 -15.54 40.00 -18.06
N PHE A 26 -16.44 40.25 -17.10
CA PHE A 26 -16.24 39.79 -15.72
C PHE A 26 -16.39 38.26 -15.67
N GLN A 27 -15.36 37.51 -16.03
CA GLN A 27 -15.19 36.18 -15.48
C GLN A 27 -14.76 36.36 -14.03
N LYS A 28 -15.59 35.88 -13.09
CA LYS A 28 -15.14 35.71 -11.69
C LYS A 28 -13.78 35.01 -11.75
N PRO A 29 -12.73 35.52 -11.09
CA PRO A 29 -11.47 34.78 -11.00
C PRO A 29 -11.82 33.40 -10.46
N ARG A 30 -11.39 32.34 -11.17
CA ARG A 30 -11.52 30.98 -10.66
C ARG A 30 -10.91 30.99 -9.25
N PRO A 31 -11.61 30.51 -8.22
CA PRO A 31 -11.02 30.45 -6.89
C PRO A 31 -9.71 29.72 -7.03
N CYS A 32 -8.63 30.34 -6.54
CA CYS A 32 -7.34 29.68 -6.44
C CYS A 32 -7.60 28.45 -5.56
N VAL A 33 -7.62 27.26 -6.14
CA VAL A 33 -7.86 26.03 -5.39
C VAL A 33 -6.69 25.94 -4.43
N GLU A 34 -6.94 26.12 -3.13
CA GLU A 34 -5.92 25.89 -2.13
C GLU A 34 -5.44 24.45 -2.30
N MET A 35 -4.15 24.30 -2.61
CA MET A 35 -3.53 23.00 -2.73
C MET A 35 -3.39 22.40 -1.34
N VAL A 36 -4.02 21.27 -1.09
CA VAL A 36 -3.93 20.55 0.17
C VAL A 36 -2.89 19.47 0.03
N SER A 37 -1.75 19.62 0.70
CA SER A 37 -0.69 18.61 0.69
C SER A 37 -0.97 17.50 1.71
N THR A 38 -0.33 16.34 1.54
CA THR A 38 -0.32 15.28 2.57
C THR A 38 0.24 15.79 3.90
N GLN A 39 1.16 16.76 3.89
CA GLN A 39 1.67 17.38 5.12
C GLN A 39 0.58 18.16 5.85
N ASP A 40 -0.25 18.90 5.11
CA ASP A 40 -1.35 19.66 5.69
C ASP A 40 -2.45 18.74 6.23
N LEU A 41 -2.76 17.65 5.52
CA LEU A 41 -3.65 16.59 6.02
C LEU A 41 -3.14 15.98 7.33
N ASN A 42 -1.81 15.81 7.45
CA ASN A 42 -1.19 15.29 8.66
C ASN A 42 -1.19 16.28 9.83
N LYS A 43 -1.02 17.59 9.56
CA LYS A 43 -1.10 18.64 10.60
C LYS A 43 -2.51 18.75 11.19
N HIS A 44 -3.53 18.51 10.39
CA HIS A 44 -4.94 18.63 10.77
C HIS A 44 -5.62 17.27 10.99
N ARG A 45 -4.87 16.26 11.45
CA ARG A 45 -5.44 14.94 11.77
C ARG A 45 -6.50 15.06 12.86
N LYS A 46 -7.59 14.34 12.67
CA LYS A 46 -8.63 14.16 13.70
C LYS A 46 -8.08 13.28 14.83
N ALA A 47 -8.67 13.39 16.02
CA ALA A 47 -8.34 12.52 17.15
C ALA A 47 -8.39 11.03 16.75
N GLY A 48 -7.41 10.25 17.21
CA GLY A 48 -7.25 8.83 16.86
C GLY A 48 -6.63 8.55 15.49
N CYS A 49 -6.53 9.53 14.59
CA CYS A 49 -5.82 9.36 13.32
C CYS A 49 -4.31 9.53 13.52
N THR A 50 -3.57 8.43 13.41
CA THR A 50 -2.12 8.40 13.67
C THR A 50 -1.30 8.84 12.47
N ARG A 51 -1.80 8.59 11.25
CA ARG A 51 -1.09 8.94 10.01
C ARG A 51 -2.05 9.10 8.83
N VAL A 52 -1.67 9.98 7.89
CA VAL A 52 -2.30 10.11 6.57
C VAL A 52 -1.21 9.93 5.50
N THR A 53 -1.40 9.03 4.54
CA THR A 53 -0.60 8.96 3.31
C THR A 53 -1.34 9.64 2.17
N THR A 54 -0.75 9.61 0.96
CA THR A 54 -1.40 10.16 -0.23
C THR A 54 -2.72 9.46 -0.55
N ASP A 55 -2.92 8.22 -0.10
CA ASP A 55 -4.02 7.34 -0.49
C ASP A 55 -4.83 6.74 0.69
N LYS A 56 -4.30 6.79 1.93
CA LYS A 56 -4.86 6.11 3.10
C LYS A 56 -4.82 6.99 4.36
N LYS A 57 -5.69 6.69 5.33
CA LYS A 57 -5.59 7.12 6.74
C LYS A 57 -5.43 5.90 7.64
N TYR A 58 -4.72 6.10 8.74
CA TYR A 58 -4.48 5.10 9.77
C TYR A 58 -5.03 5.60 11.10
N TYR A 59 -5.63 4.68 11.85
CA TYR A 59 -6.18 4.96 13.17
C TYR A 59 -5.78 3.86 14.15
N GLU A 60 -5.53 4.27 15.39
CA GLU A 60 -5.35 3.38 16.53
C GLU A 60 -6.43 3.75 17.55
N VAL A 61 -7.38 2.85 17.75
CA VAL A 61 -8.57 3.10 18.59
C VAL A 61 -8.77 1.92 19.52
N GLY A 62 -8.48 2.11 20.80
CA GLY A 62 -8.50 1.02 21.78
C GLY A 62 -7.52 -0.09 21.38
N THR A 63 -8.06 -1.28 21.09
CA THR A 63 -7.29 -2.45 20.66
C THR A 63 -7.35 -2.69 19.14
N ALA A 64 -7.83 -1.72 18.36
CA ALA A 64 -7.97 -1.84 16.91
C ALA A 64 -6.95 -0.97 16.16
N PHE A 65 -6.41 -1.54 15.08
CA PHE A 65 -5.66 -0.82 14.06
C PHE A 65 -6.50 -0.78 12.78
N ILE A 66 -6.82 0.44 12.31
CA ILE A 66 -7.74 0.65 11.19
C ILE A 66 -7.00 1.36 10.06
N LYS A 67 -7.03 0.76 8.87
CA LYS A 67 -6.69 1.41 7.60
C LYS A 67 -7.98 1.86 6.91
N ARG A 68 -7.97 3.05 6.32
CA ARG A 68 -9.09 3.57 5.52
C ARG A 68 -8.59 4.24 4.26
N THR A 69 -9.19 3.96 3.10
CA THR A 69 -8.89 4.71 1.87
C THR A 69 -9.36 6.16 1.98
N LEU A 70 -8.68 7.10 1.33
CA LEU A 70 -9.17 8.48 1.28
C LEU A 70 -10.44 8.58 0.43
N ARG A 71 -11.44 9.34 0.91
CA ARG A 71 -12.59 9.75 0.11
C ARG A 71 -12.15 10.74 -0.94
N LYS A 72 -12.91 10.86 -2.04
CA LYS A 72 -12.60 11.76 -3.17
C LYS A 72 -12.30 13.20 -2.75
N HIS A 73 -13.06 13.76 -1.81
CA HIS A 73 -12.86 15.13 -1.31
C HIS A 73 -11.67 15.26 -0.33
N GLU A 74 -11.06 14.15 0.09
CA GLU A 74 -9.89 14.12 0.97
C GLU A 74 -8.58 13.93 0.19
N TRP A 75 -8.63 13.74 -1.13
CA TRP A 75 -7.44 13.52 -1.95
C TRP A 75 -6.56 14.78 -1.96
N PRO A 76 -5.24 14.64 -1.78
CA PRO A 76 -4.32 15.76 -1.91
C PRO A 76 -4.47 16.43 -3.27
N THR A 77 -4.64 17.75 -3.28
CA THR A 77 -4.78 18.57 -4.49
C THR A 77 -3.45 19.24 -4.80
N THR A 78 -2.44 18.47 -5.22
CA THR A 78 -1.17 19.03 -5.74
C THR A 78 -1.29 19.37 -7.22
N THR A 79 -0.27 19.97 -7.85
CA THR A 79 -0.26 20.42 -9.27
C THR A 79 -0.38 19.30 -10.31
N THR A 80 -0.69 18.08 -9.90
CA THR A 80 -0.76 16.88 -10.73
C THR A 80 -2.14 16.25 -10.57
N ASP A 81 -2.75 15.80 -11.69
CA ASP A 81 -3.97 14.98 -11.75
C ASP A 81 -3.75 13.56 -11.17
N TRP A 82 -3.20 13.51 -9.96
CA TRP A 82 -2.89 12.29 -9.25
C TRP A 82 -4.14 11.80 -8.53
N MET A 83 -4.35 10.48 -8.58
CA MET A 83 -5.47 9.81 -7.93
C MET A 83 -4.95 8.57 -7.17
N PRO A 84 -5.48 8.27 -5.97
CA PRO A 84 -5.21 7.01 -5.30
C PRO A 84 -5.51 5.80 -6.18
N SER A 85 -4.76 4.71 -5.99
CA SER A 85 -5.02 3.46 -6.71
C SER A 85 -6.43 2.95 -6.42
N THR A 86 -7.21 2.69 -7.47
CA THR A 86 -8.52 2.05 -7.37
C THR A 86 -8.44 0.57 -6.93
N CYS A 87 -7.24 -0.01 -6.87
CA CYS A 87 -7.04 -1.38 -6.40
C CYS A 87 -7.08 -1.50 -4.88
N LEU A 88 -7.00 -0.41 -4.11
CA LEU A 88 -6.92 -0.47 -2.63
C LEU A 88 -8.02 -1.33 -1.97
N PRO A 89 -9.30 -1.25 -2.37
CA PRO A 89 -10.35 -2.13 -1.85
C PRO A 89 -10.07 -3.61 -2.11
N GLN A 90 -9.59 -3.95 -3.31
CA GLN A 90 -9.24 -5.32 -3.65
C GLN A 90 -8.00 -5.78 -2.88
N ARG A 91 -6.98 -4.93 -2.72
CA ARG A 91 -5.76 -5.20 -1.93
C ARG A 91 -6.10 -5.56 -0.48
N TRP A 92 -7.06 -4.87 0.13
CA TRP A 92 -7.46 -5.14 1.52
C TRP A 92 -8.49 -6.27 1.67
N THR A 93 -9.30 -6.52 0.64
CA THR A 93 -10.06 -7.77 0.54
C THR A 93 -9.11 -8.97 0.46
N THR A 94 -8.03 -8.82 -0.32
CA THR A 94 -6.95 -9.80 -0.44
C THR A 94 -6.22 -9.99 0.89
N ASP A 95 -5.83 -8.92 1.59
CA ASP A 95 -5.20 -8.95 2.93
C ASP A 95 -6.08 -9.75 3.92
N ALA A 96 -7.38 -9.46 3.98
CA ALA A 96 -8.33 -10.15 4.86
C ALA A 96 -8.44 -11.67 4.56
N ALA A 97 -8.47 -12.04 3.28
CA ALA A 97 -8.49 -13.44 2.87
C ALA A 97 -7.19 -14.17 3.22
N ILE A 98 -6.04 -13.49 3.08
CA ILE A 98 -4.73 -14.04 3.44
C ILE A 98 -4.63 -14.26 4.95
N LEU A 99 -5.04 -13.29 5.78
CA LEU A 99 -5.05 -13.45 7.24
C LEU A 99 -5.88 -14.67 7.65
N THR A 100 -7.08 -14.81 7.07
CA THR A 100 -7.97 -15.95 7.35
C THR A 100 -7.33 -17.28 6.91
N TYR A 101 -6.72 -17.31 5.73
CA TYR A 101 -6.06 -18.50 5.19
C TYR A 101 -4.84 -18.91 6.02
N LEU A 102 -3.89 -18.00 6.24
CA LEU A 102 -2.65 -18.32 6.93
C LEU A 102 -2.86 -18.63 8.41
N GLN A 103 -3.84 -18.01 9.07
CA GLN A 103 -4.20 -18.34 10.45
C GLN A 103 -4.73 -19.78 10.58
N ARG A 104 -5.31 -20.34 9.51
CA ARG A 104 -5.78 -21.73 9.47
C ARG A 104 -4.66 -22.71 9.13
N GLU A 105 -3.79 -22.36 8.20
CA GLU A 105 -2.79 -23.28 7.62
C GLU A 105 -1.42 -23.25 8.31
N THR A 106 -1.18 -22.25 9.16
CA THR A 106 0.14 -21.98 9.75
C THR A 106 0.05 -21.50 11.19
N ASP A 107 1.21 -21.48 11.85
CA ASP A 107 1.47 -20.90 13.17
C ASP A 107 2.18 -19.54 13.07
N ILE A 108 2.18 -18.92 11.88
CA ILE A 108 2.79 -17.61 11.68
C ILE A 108 2.05 -16.58 12.55
N PRO A 109 2.77 -15.75 13.32
CA PRO A 109 2.15 -14.66 14.08
C PRO A 109 1.50 -13.65 13.12
N LEU A 110 0.19 -13.48 13.23
CA LEU A 110 -0.63 -12.62 12.37
C LEU A 110 -1.55 -11.77 13.24
N PRO A 111 -1.87 -10.53 12.83
CA PRO A 111 -2.91 -9.77 13.49
C PRO A 111 -4.27 -10.43 13.21
N ARG A 112 -5.10 -10.58 14.24
CA ARG A 112 -6.47 -11.05 14.06
C ARG A 112 -7.30 -10.04 13.27
N LEU A 113 -7.88 -10.49 12.16
CA LEU A 113 -8.85 -9.73 11.38
C LEU A 113 -10.09 -9.44 12.23
N GLN A 114 -10.58 -8.20 12.18
CA GLN A 114 -11.82 -7.80 12.85
C GLN A 114 -12.95 -7.64 11.82
N TYR A 115 -12.75 -6.79 10.82
CA TYR A 115 -13.75 -6.51 9.78
C TYR A 115 -13.14 -5.78 8.59
N THR A 116 -13.82 -5.93 7.45
CA THR A 116 -13.71 -5.05 6.29
C THR A 116 -15.10 -4.58 5.89
N PHE A 117 -15.21 -3.32 5.47
CA PHE A 117 -16.48 -2.79 4.96
C PHE A 117 -16.26 -1.53 4.14
N GLU A 118 -17.27 -1.16 3.36
CA GLU A 118 -17.31 0.11 2.64
C GLU A 118 -18.31 1.07 3.31
N ASP A 119 -17.93 2.34 3.39
CA ASP A 119 -18.81 3.43 3.81
C ASP A 119 -18.47 4.71 3.04
N ASP A 120 -19.49 5.26 2.38
CA ASP A 120 -19.46 6.53 1.63
C ASP A 120 -18.18 6.78 0.83
N GLY A 121 -17.92 5.92 -0.17
CA GLY A 121 -16.77 6.05 -1.07
C GLY A 121 -15.41 5.77 -0.43
N ALA A 122 -15.38 5.17 0.77
CA ALA A 122 -14.17 4.69 1.42
C ALA A 122 -14.29 3.21 1.79
N PHE A 123 -13.16 2.50 1.76
CA PHE A 123 -13.04 1.14 2.25
C PHE A 123 -12.28 1.15 3.57
N TYR A 124 -12.73 0.33 4.51
CA TYR A 124 -12.18 0.17 5.84
C TYR A 124 -11.65 -1.24 6.00
N PHE A 125 -10.47 -1.35 6.59
CA PHE A 125 -9.84 -2.60 6.97
C PHE A 125 -9.38 -2.49 8.41
N SER A 126 -9.85 -3.38 9.28
CA SER A 126 -9.51 -3.37 10.70
C SER A 126 -8.97 -4.72 11.16
N THR A 127 -7.88 -4.64 11.91
CA THR A 127 -7.31 -5.76 12.66
C THR A 127 -7.19 -5.37 14.13
N GLU A 128 -6.82 -6.32 14.96
CA GLU A 128 -6.28 -5.94 16.27
C GLU A 128 -4.98 -5.15 16.13
N LEU A 129 -4.76 -4.24 17.09
CA LEU A 129 -3.51 -3.52 17.26
C LEU A 129 -2.53 -4.43 17.98
N VAL A 130 -1.53 -4.91 17.23
CA VAL A 130 -0.51 -5.80 17.78
C VAL A 130 0.53 -4.99 18.57
N PRO A 131 0.76 -5.30 19.85
CA PRO A 131 1.77 -4.60 20.64
C PRO A 131 3.18 -4.93 20.16
N GLY A 132 4.05 -3.93 20.15
CA GLY A 132 5.46 -4.09 19.82
C GLY A 132 6.03 -2.89 19.06
N VAL A 133 7.23 -3.08 18.52
CA VAL A 133 7.91 -2.12 17.65
C VAL A 133 8.21 -2.77 16.31
N SER A 134 8.25 -1.97 15.25
CA SER A 134 8.80 -2.42 13.96
C SER A 134 10.24 -2.92 14.14
N MET A 135 10.58 -4.06 13.52
CA MET A 135 11.95 -4.57 13.44
C MET A 135 12.92 -3.51 12.89
N SER A 136 12.46 -2.61 12.01
CA SER A 136 13.26 -1.51 11.48
C SER A 136 13.74 -0.50 12.55
N ARG A 137 13.20 -0.55 13.78
CA ARG A 137 13.59 0.33 14.89
C ARG A 137 14.56 -0.32 15.88
N LEU A 138 14.90 -1.59 15.67
CA LEU A 138 15.82 -2.33 16.53
C LEU A 138 17.28 -2.02 16.15
N ALA A 139 18.21 -2.29 17.07
CA ALA A 139 19.64 -2.29 16.74
C ALA A 139 19.99 -3.47 15.81
N GLU A 140 21.07 -3.37 15.03
CA GLU A 140 21.44 -4.39 14.05
C GLU A 140 21.65 -5.79 14.67
N GLU A 141 22.23 -5.86 15.86
CA GLU A 141 22.43 -7.11 16.58
C GLU A 141 21.10 -7.75 16.97
N GLN A 142 20.10 -6.94 17.34
CA GLN A 142 18.76 -7.41 17.65
C GLN A 142 18.01 -7.84 16.39
N LYS A 143 18.17 -7.10 15.27
CA LYS A 143 17.61 -7.49 13.97
C LYS A 143 18.11 -8.87 13.56
N GLN A 144 19.38 -9.19 13.76
CA GLN A 144 19.92 -10.53 13.46
C GLN A 144 19.24 -11.65 14.26
N VAL A 145 18.86 -11.39 15.52
CA VAL A 145 18.10 -12.36 16.34
C VAL A 145 16.70 -12.55 15.77
N VAL A 146 16.00 -11.46 15.46
CA VAL A 146 14.65 -11.50 14.86
C VAL A 146 14.66 -12.19 13.50
N THR A 147 15.66 -11.91 12.65
CA THR A 147 15.80 -12.53 11.32
C THR A 147 15.87 -14.05 11.40
N LYS A 148 16.52 -14.63 12.43
CA LYS A 148 16.55 -16.10 12.61
C LYS A 148 15.16 -16.69 12.80
N GLU A 149 14.27 -15.99 13.49
CA GLU A 149 12.88 -16.39 13.65
C GLU A 149 12.08 -16.14 12.36
N LEU A 150 12.26 -14.98 11.74
CA LEU A 150 11.60 -14.60 10.49
C LEU A 150 11.87 -15.60 9.36
N LEU A 151 13.11 -16.08 9.22
CA LEU A 151 13.49 -17.07 8.20
C LEU A 151 12.76 -18.41 8.37
N LYS A 152 12.36 -18.77 9.60
CA LYS A 152 11.52 -19.97 9.84
C LYS A 152 10.10 -19.74 9.32
N HIS A 153 9.52 -18.57 9.57
CA HIS A 153 8.21 -18.18 9.04
C HIS A 153 8.22 -18.11 7.52
N ILE A 154 9.28 -17.55 6.92
CA ILE A 154 9.47 -17.53 5.47
C ILE A 154 9.57 -18.95 4.91
N ALA A 155 10.33 -19.84 5.55
CA ALA A 155 10.39 -21.25 5.14
C ALA A 155 9.02 -21.93 5.22
N LYS A 156 8.21 -21.60 6.24
CA LYS A 156 6.82 -22.09 6.37
C LYS A 156 5.93 -21.57 5.26
N LEU A 157 5.98 -20.27 4.92
CA LEU A 157 5.26 -19.69 3.77
C LEU A 157 5.65 -20.39 2.47
N LYS A 158 6.97 -20.51 2.25
CA LYS A 158 7.55 -21.22 1.11
C LYS A 158 7.30 -22.72 1.13
N SER A 159 6.71 -23.30 2.17
CA SER A 159 6.30 -24.72 2.21
C SER A 159 4.88 -24.91 1.69
N LEU A 160 4.04 -23.88 1.76
CA LEU A 160 2.70 -23.90 1.18
C LEU A 160 2.80 -23.96 -0.35
N ARG A 161 2.01 -24.82 -0.99
CA ARG A 161 2.02 -25.02 -2.44
C ARG A 161 0.64 -24.83 -3.04
N SER A 162 0.63 -24.32 -4.27
CA SER A 162 -0.54 -24.29 -5.13
C SER A 162 -0.12 -24.60 -6.57
N ASP A 163 -1.03 -25.21 -7.32
CA ASP A 163 -0.89 -25.43 -8.76
C ASP A 163 -1.39 -24.23 -9.58
N THR A 164 -2.03 -23.25 -8.93
CA THR A 164 -2.55 -22.01 -9.52
C THR A 164 -2.07 -20.80 -8.73
N PRO A 165 -1.76 -19.66 -9.40
CA PRO A 165 -1.44 -18.43 -8.70
C PRO A 165 -2.72 -17.81 -8.13
N GLY A 166 -2.63 -17.13 -7.00
CA GLY A 166 -3.83 -16.55 -6.39
C GLY A 166 -3.81 -16.50 -4.88
N VAL A 167 -4.86 -15.92 -4.32
CA VAL A 167 -5.21 -16.12 -2.92
C VAL A 167 -6.42 -17.05 -2.88
N PRO A 168 -6.41 -18.12 -2.07
CA PRO A 168 -7.55 -19.02 -1.94
C PRO A 168 -8.86 -18.26 -1.68
N GLY A 169 -9.87 -18.51 -2.50
CA GLY A 169 -11.18 -17.85 -2.40
C GLY A 169 -11.25 -16.44 -2.98
N GLN A 170 -10.19 -15.93 -3.62
CA GLN A 170 -10.17 -14.63 -4.27
C GLN A 170 -10.04 -14.75 -5.79
N PRO A 171 -10.82 -13.99 -6.57
CA PRO A 171 -10.77 -14.05 -8.04
C PRO A 171 -9.63 -13.24 -8.66
N LEU A 172 -8.98 -12.38 -7.87
CA LEU A 172 -8.01 -11.40 -8.33
C LEU A 172 -6.74 -11.42 -7.48
N LEU A 173 -5.62 -11.23 -8.16
CA LEU A 173 -4.30 -10.97 -7.63
C LEU A 173 -4.04 -9.46 -7.60
N CYS A 174 -3.35 -9.01 -6.56
CA CYS A 174 -2.79 -7.66 -6.50
C CYS A 174 -1.28 -7.74 -6.72
N ALA A 175 -0.79 -7.16 -7.82
CA ALA A 175 0.64 -7.17 -8.11
C ALA A 175 1.41 -6.37 -7.04
N PRO A 176 2.63 -6.81 -6.66
CA PRO A 176 3.46 -6.11 -5.68
C PRO A 176 3.64 -4.63 -6.03
N ASN A 177 3.66 -3.74 -5.03
CA ASN A 177 3.72 -2.29 -5.28
C ASN A 177 4.88 -1.87 -6.19
N ARG A 178 6.05 -2.53 -6.09
CA ARG A 178 7.21 -2.25 -6.95
C ARG A 178 6.91 -2.43 -8.45
N VAL A 179 6.03 -3.37 -8.82
CA VAL A 179 5.64 -3.64 -10.23
C VAL A 179 4.91 -2.45 -10.85
N HIS A 180 4.16 -1.70 -10.03
CA HIS A 180 3.43 -0.50 -10.44
C HIS A 180 4.29 0.77 -10.54
N SER A 181 5.61 0.67 -10.36
CA SER A 181 6.53 1.80 -10.53
C SER A 181 6.31 2.52 -11.86
N ARG A 182 6.38 3.87 -11.84
CA ARG A 182 6.01 4.75 -12.96
C ARG A 182 4.53 4.60 -13.40
N PHE A 183 3.65 4.32 -12.45
CA PHE A 183 2.20 4.20 -12.63
C PHE A 183 1.74 3.10 -13.59
N TRP A 184 2.61 2.11 -13.88
CA TRP A 184 2.26 1.00 -14.76
C TRP A 184 1.08 0.21 -14.20
N LYS A 185 -0.04 0.25 -14.92
CA LYS A 185 -1.29 -0.45 -14.57
C LYS A 185 -1.68 -0.27 -13.09
N HIS A 186 -1.47 0.93 -12.55
CA HIS A 186 -1.63 1.19 -11.11
C HIS A 186 -3.09 1.15 -10.62
N HIS A 187 -4.04 1.05 -11.54
CA HIS A 187 -5.48 0.87 -11.30
C HIS A 187 -5.96 -0.56 -11.59
N SER A 188 -5.05 -1.48 -11.91
CA SER A 188 -5.40 -2.82 -12.35
C SER A 188 -5.03 -3.90 -11.33
N CYS A 189 -5.95 -4.83 -11.14
CA CYS A 189 -5.69 -6.14 -10.55
C CYS A 189 -5.58 -7.19 -11.67
N TRP A 190 -5.25 -8.43 -11.31
CA TRP A 190 -4.91 -9.46 -12.30
C TRP A 190 -5.73 -10.73 -12.06
N ARG A 191 -6.40 -11.21 -13.09
CA ARG A 191 -7.15 -12.47 -13.05
C ARG A 191 -6.34 -13.56 -13.72
N PRO A 192 -5.95 -14.65 -13.03
CA PRO A 192 -5.34 -15.80 -13.68
C PRO A 192 -6.21 -16.31 -14.84
N ARG A 193 -5.61 -16.54 -16.02
CA ARG A 193 -6.36 -17.01 -17.18
C ARG A 193 -6.90 -18.43 -16.93
N PRO A 194 -8.15 -18.72 -17.30
CA PRO A 194 -8.67 -20.08 -17.27
C PRO A 194 -7.82 -21.02 -18.12
N GLY A 195 -7.56 -22.23 -17.61
CA GLY A 195 -6.84 -23.26 -18.36
C GLY A 195 -5.34 -22.99 -18.53
N MET A 196 -4.77 -22.04 -17.79
CA MET A 196 -3.30 -21.90 -17.71
C MET A 196 -2.66 -23.19 -17.22
N GLU A 197 -1.45 -23.47 -17.69
CA GLU A 197 -0.68 -24.62 -17.23
C GLU A 197 -0.50 -24.58 -15.71
N LYS A 198 -0.66 -25.74 -15.07
CA LYS A 198 -0.44 -25.89 -13.63
C LYS A 198 1.02 -25.58 -13.32
N GLY A 199 1.24 -24.61 -12.44
CA GLY A 199 2.57 -24.18 -12.02
C GLY A 199 2.98 -24.77 -10.68
N ASN A 200 4.16 -24.38 -10.22
CA ASN A 200 4.62 -24.63 -8.86
C ASN A 200 4.73 -23.28 -8.14
N TYR A 201 3.65 -22.90 -7.46
CA TYR A 201 3.56 -21.63 -6.75
C TYR A 201 3.79 -21.83 -5.26
N VAL A 202 4.47 -20.87 -4.65
CA VAL A 202 4.68 -20.82 -3.19
C VAL A 202 3.97 -19.60 -2.63
N PHE A 203 3.71 -19.60 -1.32
CA PHE A 203 3.09 -18.44 -0.69
C PHE A 203 4.14 -17.34 -0.48
N CYS A 204 3.91 -16.19 -1.12
CA CYS A 204 4.73 -15.00 -1.03
C CYS A 204 3.96 -13.90 -0.27
N HIS A 205 4.67 -13.06 0.47
CA HIS A 205 4.17 -11.83 1.07
C HIS A 205 4.27 -10.65 0.09
N ASN A 206 5.32 -10.61 -0.73
CA ASN A 206 5.59 -9.60 -1.77
C ASN A 206 5.81 -8.15 -1.30
N ASP A 207 5.81 -7.93 0.01
CA ASP A 207 6.07 -6.63 0.65
C ASP A 207 6.74 -6.83 2.02
N LEU A 208 7.54 -7.90 2.16
CA LEU A 208 8.16 -8.25 3.43
C LEU A 208 9.46 -7.46 3.67
N GLY A 209 9.31 -6.20 4.08
CA GLY A 209 10.39 -5.39 4.64
C GLY A 209 10.43 -5.43 6.16
N GLN A 210 11.52 -4.94 6.77
CA GLN A 210 11.67 -4.86 8.24
C GLN A 210 10.54 -4.07 8.92
N HIS A 211 9.89 -3.15 8.20
CA HIS A 211 8.79 -2.34 8.72
C HIS A 211 7.46 -3.09 8.89
N ASN A 212 7.34 -4.28 8.28
CA ASN A 212 6.15 -5.13 8.35
C ASN A 212 6.30 -6.29 9.34
N VAL A 213 7.36 -6.27 10.17
CA VAL A 213 7.60 -7.25 11.23
C VAL A 213 7.48 -6.55 12.58
N ILE A 214 6.46 -6.89 13.36
CA ILE A 214 6.21 -6.35 14.69
C ILE A 214 6.84 -7.26 15.74
N VAL A 215 7.67 -6.67 16.61
CA VAL A 215 8.54 -7.39 17.53
C VAL A 215 8.33 -6.88 18.96
N ASP A 216 8.35 -7.79 19.93
CA ASP A 216 8.53 -7.44 21.33
C ASP A 216 9.97 -6.94 21.57
N PRO A 217 10.19 -5.67 21.94
CA PRO A 217 11.54 -5.11 22.08
C PRO A 217 12.36 -5.71 23.23
N GLN A 218 11.73 -6.40 24.19
CA GLN A 218 12.40 -7.02 25.32
C GLN A 218 12.82 -8.46 25.01
N THR A 219 11.90 -9.24 24.42
CA THR A 219 12.12 -10.67 24.15
C THR A 219 12.65 -10.94 22.73
N LEU A 220 12.55 -9.97 21.84
CA LEU A 220 12.84 -10.05 20.40
C LEU A 220 11.99 -11.11 19.66
N LYS A 221 10.83 -11.45 20.23
CA LYS A 221 9.84 -12.34 19.59
C LYS A 221 9.00 -11.60 18.58
N ILE A 222 8.71 -12.26 17.45
CA ILE A 222 7.81 -11.71 16.43
C ILE A 222 6.39 -11.86 16.95
N ASN A 223 5.73 -10.73 17.20
CA ASN A 223 4.34 -10.69 17.61
C ASN A 223 3.39 -10.72 16.40
N ALA A 224 3.79 -10.16 15.26
CA ALA A 224 3.05 -10.28 14.00
C ALA A 224 3.90 -9.96 12.77
N ILE A 225 3.54 -10.59 11.66
CA ILE A 225 3.86 -10.13 10.30
C ILE A 225 2.58 -9.50 9.72
N ILE A 226 2.69 -8.28 9.19
CA ILE A 226 1.54 -7.43 8.79
C ILE A 226 1.64 -6.96 7.33
N ASP A 227 0.56 -6.36 6.82
CA ASP A 227 0.49 -5.72 5.49
C ASP A 227 0.59 -6.73 4.33
N TRP A 228 -0.29 -7.74 4.35
CA TRP A 228 -0.33 -8.83 3.37
C TRP A 228 -1.02 -8.43 2.05
N GLU A 229 -1.17 -7.14 1.76
CA GLU A 229 -2.04 -6.62 0.69
C GLU A 229 -1.60 -7.00 -0.74
N TYR A 230 -0.41 -7.61 -0.88
CA TYR A 230 0.17 -8.16 -2.12
C TYR A 230 0.49 -9.67 -2.06
N GLY A 231 0.12 -10.33 -0.96
CA GLY A 231 0.48 -11.73 -0.75
C GLY A 231 -0.32 -12.72 -1.59
N GLY A 232 0.02 -13.99 -1.48
CA GLY A 232 -0.68 -15.10 -2.14
C GLY A 232 0.27 -16.13 -2.73
N PHE A 233 -0.25 -17.02 -3.56
CA PHE A 233 0.54 -17.97 -4.34
C PHE A 233 1.11 -17.30 -5.58
N TRP A 234 2.44 -17.23 -5.64
CA TRP A 234 3.21 -16.62 -6.72
C TRP A 234 4.40 -17.52 -7.09
N PRO A 235 5.01 -17.33 -8.27
CA PRO A 235 6.30 -17.95 -8.54
C PRO A 235 7.30 -17.52 -7.46
N GLU A 236 8.12 -18.44 -6.95
CA GLU A 236 8.99 -18.17 -5.80
C GLU A 236 9.88 -16.92 -5.97
N TRP A 237 10.33 -16.65 -7.19
CA TRP A 237 11.19 -15.52 -7.51
C TRP A 237 10.51 -14.14 -7.37
N PHE A 238 9.18 -14.08 -7.18
CA PHE A 238 8.48 -12.84 -6.82
C PHE A 238 8.82 -12.37 -5.39
N GLU A 239 9.12 -13.29 -4.47
CA GLU A 239 9.51 -12.91 -3.11
C GLU A 239 10.97 -12.47 -3.09
N ARG A 240 11.20 -11.17 -2.87
CA ARG A 240 12.53 -10.59 -2.76
C ARG A 240 12.89 -10.43 -1.27
N PRO A 241 14.15 -10.64 -0.87
CA PRO A 241 14.57 -10.64 0.53
C PRO A 241 14.73 -9.22 1.10
N TYR A 242 13.71 -8.37 0.95
CA TYR A 242 13.77 -6.98 1.40
C TYR A 242 13.83 -6.84 2.94
N TRP A 243 13.56 -7.91 3.69
CA TRP A 243 13.81 -7.97 5.14
C TRP A 243 15.29 -7.91 5.51
N GLU A 244 16.21 -8.20 4.59
CA GLU A 244 17.66 -8.22 4.85
C GLU A 244 18.26 -6.82 4.98
N ARG A 245 17.52 -5.76 4.61
CA ARG A 245 18.00 -4.39 4.67
C ARG A 245 16.93 -3.39 5.08
N GLU A 246 17.38 -2.18 5.41
CA GLU A 246 16.48 -1.06 5.62
C GLU A 246 15.91 -0.51 4.30
N GLY A 247 14.79 0.18 4.41
CA GLY A 247 14.13 0.86 3.28
C GLY A 247 12.88 0.16 2.77
N PRO A 248 12.41 0.55 1.56
CA PRO A 248 11.18 0.02 0.98
C PRO A 248 11.37 -1.39 0.40
N SER A 249 10.26 -2.10 0.23
CA SER A 249 10.17 -3.38 -0.48
C SER A 249 10.23 -3.20 -2.01
N ALA A 250 11.28 -2.51 -2.49
CA ALA A 250 11.54 -2.21 -3.89
C ALA A 250 13.05 -2.18 -4.12
N PRO A 251 13.54 -2.47 -5.34
CA PRO A 251 14.97 -2.53 -5.61
C PRO A 251 15.64 -1.17 -5.35
N LEU A 252 16.77 -1.20 -4.64
CA LEU A 252 17.65 -0.04 -4.43
C LEU A 252 18.87 -0.11 -5.37
N GLY A 253 19.64 0.98 -5.46
CA GLY A 253 20.76 1.10 -6.40
C GLY A 253 21.75 -0.08 -6.31
N GLY A 254 21.93 -0.77 -7.43
CA GLY A 254 22.80 -1.95 -7.54
C GLY A 254 22.10 -3.30 -7.35
N GLU A 255 20.86 -3.32 -6.88
CA GLU A 255 20.06 -4.55 -6.79
C GLU A 255 19.44 -4.91 -8.13
N GLU A 256 19.19 -6.21 -8.32
CA GLU A 256 18.41 -6.70 -9.46
C GLU A 256 17.01 -6.08 -9.43
N ASP A 257 16.67 -5.44 -10.54
CA ASP A 257 15.34 -4.90 -10.79
C ASP A 257 14.47 -5.93 -11.54
N ASP A 258 13.63 -6.65 -10.79
CA ASP A 258 12.78 -7.72 -11.31
C ASP A 258 11.43 -7.21 -11.89
N ARG A 259 11.24 -5.89 -11.99
CA ARG A 259 9.96 -5.27 -12.38
C ARG A 259 9.47 -5.78 -13.72
N ASP A 260 10.29 -5.74 -14.76
CA ASP A 260 9.86 -6.11 -16.11
C ASP A 260 9.58 -7.62 -16.20
N ARG A 261 10.39 -8.46 -15.55
CA ARG A 261 10.11 -9.91 -15.41
C ARG A 261 8.76 -10.18 -14.74
N CYS A 262 8.42 -9.44 -13.68
CA CYS A 262 7.12 -9.56 -13.03
C CYS A 262 5.97 -9.15 -13.97
N ARG A 263 6.16 -8.05 -14.71
CA ARG A 263 5.16 -7.55 -15.69
C ARG A 263 4.93 -8.55 -16.81
N ASP A 264 6.00 -9.08 -17.39
CA ASP A 264 5.94 -10.08 -18.46
C ASP A 264 5.19 -11.33 -17.99
N TRP A 265 5.46 -11.80 -16.76
CA TRP A 265 4.75 -12.91 -16.19
C TRP A 265 3.25 -12.62 -16.03
N LEU A 266 2.88 -11.44 -15.52
CA LEU A 266 1.47 -11.03 -15.38
C LEU A 266 0.77 -10.98 -16.75
N LEU A 267 1.38 -10.36 -17.75
CA LEU A 267 0.82 -10.23 -19.09
C LEU A 267 0.65 -11.60 -19.78
N ALA A 268 1.58 -12.53 -19.54
CA ALA A 268 1.53 -13.87 -20.11
C ALA A 268 0.45 -14.76 -19.46
N HIS A 269 0.23 -14.64 -18.14
CA HIS A 269 -0.58 -15.62 -17.39
C HIS A 269 -1.93 -15.07 -16.90
N CYS A 270 -2.12 -13.75 -16.90
CA CYS A 270 -3.31 -13.12 -16.35
C CYS A 270 -4.00 -12.22 -17.38
N ASP A 271 -5.31 -12.05 -17.19
CA ASP A 271 -6.08 -10.95 -17.76
C ASP A 271 -6.00 -9.74 -16.82
N GLU A 272 -5.76 -8.57 -17.40
CA GLU A 272 -5.84 -7.31 -16.68
C GLU A 272 -7.28 -6.97 -16.34
N VAL A 273 -7.51 -6.55 -15.09
CA VAL A 273 -8.82 -6.10 -14.60
C VAL A 273 -8.66 -4.72 -14.01
N GLU A 274 -9.07 -3.69 -14.76
CA GLU A 274 -9.10 -2.32 -14.25
C GLU A 274 -10.21 -2.19 -13.19
N MET A 275 -9.82 -1.70 -12.01
CA MET A 275 -10.71 -1.63 -10.85
C MET A 275 -11.50 -0.31 -10.87
N PRO A 276 -12.82 -0.36 -10.65
CA PRO A 276 -13.64 0.85 -10.61
C PRO A 276 -13.33 1.67 -9.35
N ARG A 277 -13.64 2.97 -9.40
CA ARG A 277 -13.61 3.82 -8.21
C ARG A 277 -14.70 3.43 -7.23
N LEU A 278 -14.44 3.59 -5.94
CA LEU A 278 -15.48 3.55 -4.92
C LEU A 278 -16.42 4.76 -5.11
N LEU A 279 -17.71 4.47 -5.24
CA LEU A 279 -18.75 5.49 -5.39
C LEU A 279 -19.23 5.95 -4.01
N SER A 280 -19.33 7.26 -3.80
CA SER A 280 -20.03 7.82 -2.65
C SER A 280 -21.53 7.55 -2.75
N LEU A 281 -22.27 7.76 -1.66
CA LEU A 281 -23.74 7.66 -1.71
C LEU A 281 -24.32 8.63 -2.76
N LYS A 282 -23.77 9.84 -2.83
CA LYS A 282 -24.15 10.84 -3.82
C LYS A 282 -23.93 10.35 -5.25
N ASP A 283 -22.75 9.81 -5.55
CA ASP A 283 -22.44 9.30 -6.90
C ASP A 283 -23.42 8.18 -7.32
N LYS A 284 -23.82 7.32 -6.37
CA LYS A 284 -24.79 6.24 -6.61
C LYS A 284 -26.19 6.78 -6.92
N LEU A 285 -26.64 7.80 -6.17
CA LEU A 285 -27.96 8.41 -6.37
C LEU A 285 -28.03 9.22 -7.67
N ASP A 286 -26.99 9.98 -7.98
CA ASP A 286 -26.91 10.78 -9.21
C ASP A 286 -26.88 9.87 -10.46
N GLY A 287 -26.22 8.70 -10.39
CA GLY A 287 -26.20 7.72 -11.47
C GLY A 287 -27.53 7.01 -11.72
N GLN A 288 -28.39 6.89 -10.70
CA GLN A 288 -29.74 6.30 -10.85
C GLN A 288 -30.75 7.27 -11.49
N GLN A 289 -30.49 8.57 -11.45
CA GLN A 289 -31.36 9.58 -12.08
C GLN A 289 -31.10 9.75 -13.59
N GLN A 290 -30.09 9.07 -14.14
CA GLN A 290 -29.72 9.12 -15.56
C GLN A 290 -30.16 7.87 -16.35
N LEU A 291 -30.85 6.92 -15.71
CA LEU A 291 -31.48 5.73 -16.31
C LEU A 291 -33.00 5.88 -16.31
#